data_AF-A0A3C0KGV4-F1
#
_entry.id   AF-A0A3C0KGV4-F1
#
_cell.length_a   1.000
_cell.length_b   1.000
_cell.length_c   1.000
_cell.angle_alpha   90.00
_cell.angle_beta   90.00
_cell.angle_gamma   90.00
#
_symmetry.space_group_name_H-M   'P 1'
#
loop_
_entity.id
_entity.type
_entity.pdbx_description
1 polymer ?
#
loop_
_entity_poly.entity_id
_entity_poly.type
_entity_poly.pdbx_seq_one_letter_code
_entity_poly.pdbx_strand_id
1 'polypeptide(L)'
;ECDADAAFKQVLAEARPEDIVEFVSVAGLPARAVRTPWLDKYLRVESKLKAVAHVKSRCNMAFDCLARCGLRDGKAEMGQFCIDQQLGHALAGDQRKGLFFRGAGRLPFGSDIRPVRDLLQWLLAGHHPAAA
;
A
#
# COMPACT_ATOMS: atom_id res chain seq x y z
N GLU A 1 11.27 3.54 15.18
CA GLU A 1 10.54 4.84 15.09
C GLU A 1 9.21 4.68 14.39
N CYS A 2 9.16 4.07 13.20
CA CYS A 2 7.89 3.64 12.60
C CYS A 2 7.28 2.48 13.41
N ASP A 3 5.99 2.61 13.74
CA ASP A 3 5.18 1.71 14.57
C ASP A 3 4.53 0.55 13.79
N ALA A 4 4.61 0.57 12.46
CA ALA A 4 4.21 -0.57 11.65
C ALA A 4 4.97 -1.85 12.04
N ASP A 5 4.26 -2.97 11.94
CA ASP A 5 4.79 -4.29 12.25
C ASP A 5 6.08 -4.59 11.47
N ALA A 6 6.96 -5.43 12.04
CA ALA A 6 8.20 -5.82 11.38
C ALA A 6 7.96 -6.45 10.00
N ALA A 7 6.90 -7.25 9.86
CA ALA A 7 6.53 -7.88 8.59
C ALA A 7 6.14 -6.83 7.53
N PHE A 8 5.51 -5.72 7.92
CA PHE A 8 5.22 -4.62 6.99
C PHE A 8 6.51 -4.05 6.40
N LYS A 9 7.50 -3.80 7.25
CA LYS A 9 8.80 -3.25 6.84
C LYS A 9 9.54 -4.20 5.92
N GLN A 10 9.54 -5.50 6.24
CA GLN A 10 10.16 -6.54 5.42
C GLN A 10 9.53 -6.63 4.03
N VAL A 11 8.19 -6.64 3.92
CA VAL A 11 7.48 -6.64 2.62
C VAL A 11 7.92 -5.48 1.74
N LEU A 12 8.08 -4.28 2.31
CA LEU A 12 8.53 -3.12 1.55
C LEU A 12 10.02 -3.17 1.18
N ALA A 13 10.87 -3.63 2.11
CA ALA A 13 12.31 -3.63 1.97
C ALA A 13 12.83 -4.70 1.00
N GLU A 14 12.20 -5.86 1.00
CA GLU A 14 12.60 -7.01 0.17
C GLU A 14 11.93 -7.03 -1.21
N ALA A 15 10.95 -6.15 -1.45
CA ALA A 15 10.26 -6.07 -2.73
C ALA A 15 11.23 -5.73 -3.88
N ARG A 16 11.22 -6.55 -4.92
CA ARG A 16 11.99 -6.30 -6.14
C ARG A 16 11.17 -5.47 -7.14
N PRO A 17 11.78 -4.85 -8.16
CA PRO A 17 11.05 -4.06 -9.16
C PRO A 17 9.88 -4.81 -9.81
N GLU A 18 10.04 -6.10 -10.09
CA GLU A 18 9.02 -6.99 -10.67
C GLU A 18 7.84 -7.27 -9.73
N ASP A 19 8.02 -7.06 -8.43
CA ASP A 19 6.99 -7.24 -7.42
C ASP A 19 6.17 -5.95 -7.23
N ILE A 20 6.48 -4.85 -7.94
CA ILE A 20 5.74 -3.58 -7.85
C ILE A 20 4.77 -3.49 -9.02
N VAL A 21 3.50 -3.22 -8.72
CA VAL A 21 2.46 -3.04 -9.73
C VAL A 21 1.75 -1.70 -9.59
N GLU A 22 1.30 -1.18 -10.72
CA GLU A 22 0.50 0.02 -10.83
C GLU A 22 -0.98 -0.32 -11.04
N PHE A 23 -1.87 0.42 -10.37
CA PHE A 23 -3.31 0.27 -10.50
C PHE A 23 -4.04 1.55 -10.08
N VAL A 24 -5.33 1.65 -10.39
CA VAL A 24 -6.17 2.77 -9.94
C VAL A 24 -6.71 2.46 -8.54
N SER A 25 -6.34 3.30 -7.57
CA SER A 25 -6.79 3.16 -6.19
C SER A 25 -8.28 3.48 -6.03
N VAL A 26 -8.84 3.16 -4.86
CA VAL A 26 -10.21 3.58 -4.51
C VAL A 26 -10.38 5.11 -4.48
N ALA A 27 -9.31 5.88 -4.38
CA ALA A 27 -9.37 7.35 -4.48
C ALA A 27 -9.41 7.87 -5.93
N GLY A 28 -9.38 6.97 -6.93
CA GLY A 28 -9.31 7.33 -8.35
C GLY A 28 -7.93 7.80 -8.82
N LEU A 29 -6.91 7.68 -7.97
CA LEU A 29 -5.54 8.08 -8.27
C LEU A 29 -4.67 6.86 -8.63
N PRO A 30 -3.70 7.01 -9.54
CA PRO A 30 -2.68 5.98 -9.77
C PRO A 30 -1.92 5.67 -8.48
N ALA A 31 -1.74 4.39 -8.21
CA ALA A 31 -1.03 3.93 -7.02
C ALA A 31 -0.06 2.80 -7.38
N ARG A 32 0.98 2.67 -6.56
CA ARG A 32 1.99 1.60 -6.64
C ARG A 32 2.05 0.81 -5.35
N ALA A 33 1.98 -0.50 -5.46
CA ALA A 33 2.04 -1.39 -4.32
C ALA A 33 2.81 -2.67 -4.63
N VAL A 34 3.28 -3.33 -3.57
CA VAL A 34 3.92 -4.65 -3.65
C VAL A 34 2.85 -5.73 -3.92
N ARG A 35 3.14 -6.65 -4.84
CA ARG A 35 2.30 -7.80 -5.16
C ARG A 35 2.23 -8.76 -3.97
N THR A 36 1.14 -8.65 -3.22
CA THR A 36 0.79 -9.60 -2.16
C THR A 36 -0.33 -10.55 -2.62
N PRO A 37 -0.58 -11.66 -1.92
CA PRO A 37 -1.71 -12.54 -2.23
C PRO A 37 -3.05 -11.81 -2.31
N TRP A 38 -3.26 -10.78 -1.47
CA TRP A 38 -4.45 -9.95 -1.53
C TRP A 38 -4.50 -9.10 -2.81
N LEU A 39 -3.43 -8.38 -3.14
CA LEU A 39 -3.40 -7.50 -4.29
C LEU A 39 -3.54 -8.27 -5.60
N ASP A 40 -2.83 -9.40 -5.74
CA ASP A 40 -2.98 -10.29 -6.90
C ASP A 40 -4.43 -10.80 -7.03
N LYS A 41 -5.08 -11.14 -5.92
CA LYS A 41 -6.49 -11.54 -5.93
C LYS A 41 -7.39 -10.39 -6.36
N TYR A 42 -7.19 -9.19 -5.82
CA TYR A 42 -7.96 -8.00 -6.17
C TYR A 42 -7.84 -7.68 -7.67
N LEU A 43 -6.62 -7.61 -8.21
CA LEU A 43 -6.38 -7.29 -9.62
C LEU A 43 -7.06 -8.29 -10.58
N ARG A 44 -7.09 -9.59 -10.23
CA ARG A 44 -7.81 -10.61 -11.02
C ARG A 44 -9.32 -10.40 -11.08
N VAL A 45 -9.93 -9.79 -10.06
CA VAL A 45 -11.38 -9.62 -9.97
C VAL A 45 -11.84 -8.17 -10.13
N GLU A 46 -10.90 -7.23 -10.32
CA GLU A 46 -11.19 -5.79 -10.36
C GLU A 46 -12.27 -5.44 -11.37
N SER A 47 -12.16 -5.95 -12.60
CA SER A 47 -13.14 -5.69 -13.67
C SER A 47 -14.55 -6.15 -13.29
N LYS A 48 -14.67 -7.29 -12.61
CA LYS A 48 -15.95 -7.82 -12.13
C LYS A 48 -16.52 -6.95 -11.01
N LEU A 49 -15.68 -6.50 -10.08
CA LEU A 49 -16.08 -5.59 -9.00
C LEU A 49 -16.55 -4.24 -9.56
N LYS A 50 -15.84 -3.68 -10.53
CA LYS A 50 -16.20 -2.44 -11.22
C LYS A 50 -17.53 -2.56 -11.97
N ALA A 51 -17.80 -3.69 -12.61
CA ALA A 51 -19.05 -3.94 -13.34
C ALA A 51 -20.31 -3.94 -12.46
N VAL A 52 -20.17 -4.20 -11.15
CA VAL A 52 -21.27 -4.21 -10.19
C VAL A 52 -21.19 -3.05 -9.18
N ALA A 53 -20.35 -2.05 -9.46
CA ALA A 53 -20.19 -0.89 -8.59
C ALA A 53 -21.51 -0.13 -8.44
N HIS A 54 -21.87 0.18 -7.20
CA HIS A 54 -23.07 0.93 -6.85
C HIS A 54 -22.85 1.65 -5.53
N VAL A 55 -23.60 2.72 -5.30
CA VAL A 55 -23.55 3.50 -4.07
C VAL A 55 -23.91 2.61 -2.88
N LYS A 56 -23.10 2.69 -1.82
CA LYS A 56 -23.36 2.01 -0.54
C LYS A 56 -24.06 2.96 0.41
N SER A 57 -25.07 2.49 1.11
CA SER A 57 -25.78 3.28 2.13
C SER A 57 -24.92 3.59 3.35
N ARG A 58 -23.89 2.78 3.62
CA ARG A 58 -22.92 2.97 4.70
C ARG A 58 -21.51 2.60 4.22
N CYS A 59 -20.52 3.31 4.73
CA CYS A 59 -19.11 2.97 4.51
C CYS A 59 -18.77 1.64 5.21
N ASN A 60 -17.83 0.87 4.64
CA ASN A 60 -17.37 -0.41 5.17
C ASN A 60 -16.85 -0.31 6.61
N MET A 61 -16.20 0.80 6.95
CA MET A 61 -15.64 1.06 8.28
C MET A 61 -16.58 1.85 9.20
N ALA A 62 -17.82 2.09 8.77
CA ALA A 62 -18.80 2.94 9.48
C ALA A 62 -18.39 4.42 9.68
N PHE A 63 -17.29 4.87 9.08
CA PHE A 63 -16.92 6.28 8.97
C PHE A 63 -16.32 6.59 7.59
N ASP A 64 -16.35 7.85 7.20
CA ASP A 64 -15.88 8.30 5.89
C ASP A 64 -14.41 8.74 5.94
N CYS A 65 -13.49 7.80 5.68
CA CYS A 65 -12.05 8.08 5.60
C CYS A 65 -11.63 8.93 4.39
N LEU A 66 -12.43 8.96 3.33
CA LEU A 66 -12.15 9.68 2.09
C LEU A 66 -13.32 10.58 1.69
N ALA A 67 -12.99 11.77 1.19
CA ALA A 67 -13.98 12.69 0.61
C ALA A 67 -14.64 12.08 -0.64
N ARG A 68 -13.87 11.39 -1.49
CA ARG A 68 -14.35 10.63 -2.65
C ARG A 68 -13.80 9.20 -2.60
N CYS A 69 -14.68 8.21 -2.68
CA CYS A 69 -14.35 6.80 -2.50
C CYS A 69 -15.04 5.94 -3.55
N GLY A 70 -14.24 5.28 -4.39
CA GLY A 70 -14.72 4.41 -5.48
C GLY A 70 -15.70 3.33 -5.03
N LEU A 71 -15.44 2.71 -3.87
CA LEU A 71 -16.29 1.66 -3.31
C LEU A 71 -17.58 2.20 -2.70
N ARG A 72 -17.50 3.25 -1.88
CA ARG A 72 -18.67 3.83 -1.18
C ARG A 72 -19.59 4.56 -2.17
N ASP A 73 -19.00 5.35 -3.06
CA ASP A 73 -19.70 6.23 -3.99
C ASP A 73 -20.10 5.53 -5.30
N GLY A 74 -19.77 4.23 -5.45
CA GLY A 74 -20.13 3.44 -6.63
C GLY A 74 -19.47 3.90 -7.92
N LYS A 75 -18.25 4.45 -7.87
CA LYS A 75 -17.52 4.96 -9.04
C LYS A 75 -16.76 3.83 -9.73
N ALA A 76 -17.35 3.24 -10.76
CA ALA A 76 -16.83 2.07 -11.47
C ALA A 76 -15.44 2.30 -12.10
N GLU A 77 -15.09 3.54 -12.41
CA GLU A 77 -13.78 3.92 -12.94
C GLU A 77 -12.65 3.83 -11.87
N MET A 78 -13.01 3.90 -10.59
CA MET A 78 -12.10 3.87 -9.45
C MET A 78 -11.97 2.46 -8.84
N GLY A 79 -10.95 2.25 -8.01
CA GLY A 79 -10.74 0.99 -7.32
C GLY A 79 -11.92 0.59 -6.41
N GLN A 80 -12.23 -0.70 -6.36
CA GLN A 80 -13.40 -1.24 -5.66
C GLN A 80 -13.00 -2.04 -4.40
N PHE A 81 -12.37 -1.37 -3.44
CA PHE A 81 -11.93 -1.95 -2.17
C PHE A 81 -11.94 -0.90 -1.05
N CYS A 82 -12.03 -1.33 0.21
CA CYS A 82 -11.90 -0.42 1.35
C CYS A 82 -10.41 -0.22 1.68
N ILE A 83 -9.85 0.95 1.37
CA ILE A 83 -8.42 1.23 1.60
C ILE A 83 -8.06 1.22 3.08
N ASP A 84 -8.91 1.78 3.94
CA ASP A 84 -8.67 1.85 5.39
C ASP A 84 -8.50 0.44 5.99
N GLN A 85 -9.40 -0.49 5.63
CA GLN A 85 -9.32 -1.87 6.07
C GLN A 85 -8.00 -2.55 5.64
N GLN A 86 -7.58 -2.36 4.38
CA GLN A 86 -6.36 -3.00 3.89
C GLN A 86 -5.09 -2.36 4.44
N LEU A 87 -5.10 -1.06 4.70
CA LEU A 87 -4.01 -0.36 5.39
C LEU A 87 -3.90 -0.82 6.84
N GLY A 88 -5.03 -1.03 7.54
CA GLY A 88 -5.04 -1.59 8.89
C GLY A 88 -4.45 -3.00 8.94
N HIS A 89 -4.80 -3.86 7.98
CA HIS A 89 -4.19 -5.19 7.85
C HIS A 89 -2.69 -5.12 7.56
N ALA A 90 -2.26 -4.20 6.69
CA ALA A 90 -0.85 -4.00 6.40
C ALA A 90 -0.08 -3.51 7.64
N LEU A 91 -0.60 -2.50 8.34
CA LEU A 91 0.00 -1.95 9.57
C LEU A 91 0.25 -3.05 10.62
N ALA A 92 -0.68 -3.99 10.75
CA ALA A 92 -0.58 -5.16 11.63
C ALA A 92 0.27 -6.33 11.07
N GLY A 93 0.93 -6.15 9.93
CA GLY A 93 1.81 -7.16 9.33
C GLY A 93 1.11 -8.32 8.62
N ASP A 94 -0.21 -8.27 8.39
CA ASP A 94 -0.94 -9.36 7.72
C ASP A 94 -0.68 -9.35 6.21
N GLN A 95 0.36 -10.06 5.78
CA GLN A 95 0.76 -10.15 4.36
C GLN A 95 -0.32 -10.76 3.45
N ARG A 96 -1.28 -11.52 4.00
CA ARG A 96 -2.32 -12.19 3.21
C ARG A 96 -3.52 -11.28 2.93
N LYS A 97 -3.71 -10.23 3.73
CA LYS A 97 -4.85 -9.30 3.62
C LYS A 97 -4.42 -7.87 3.33
N GLY A 98 -3.22 -7.48 3.75
CA GLY A 98 -2.74 -6.11 3.66
C GLY A 98 -2.47 -5.64 2.23
N LEU A 99 -2.60 -4.32 2.05
CA LEU A 99 -2.16 -3.59 0.87
C LEU A 99 -0.95 -2.71 1.25
N PHE A 100 0.18 -2.96 0.59
CA PHE A 100 1.47 -2.36 0.95
C PHE A 100 1.93 -1.41 -0.16
N PHE A 101 1.65 -0.11 0.01
CA PHE A 101 2.08 0.91 -0.95
C PHE A 101 3.59 1.10 -0.92
N ARG A 102 4.20 1.20 -2.11
CA ARG A 102 5.65 1.31 -2.27
C ARG A 102 6.00 2.03 -3.57
N GLY A 103 6.91 3.01 -3.52
CA GLY A 103 7.43 3.67 -4.72
C GLY A 103 8.40 2.79 -5.51
N ALA A 104 8.58 3.04 -6.81
CA ALA A 104 9.45 2.23 -7.68
C ALA A 104 10.97 2.43 -7.46
N GLY A 105 11.35 3.39 -6.60
CA GLY A 105 12.75 3.69 -6.32
C GLY A 105 13.46 2.57 -5.56
N ARG A 106 14.79 2.53 -5.71
CA ARG A 106 15.65 1.75 -4.81
C ARG A 106 15.62 2.40 -3.43
N LEU A 107 15.62 1.57 -2.39
CA LEU A 107 15.72 2.07 -1.02
C LEU A 107 17.16 2.46 -0.70
N PRO A 108 17.37 3.51 0.12
CA PRO A 108 18.72 3.99 0.47
C PRO A 108 19.65 2.93 1.05
N PHE A 109 19.08 1.93 1.73
CA PHE A 109 19.81 0.87 2.44
C PHE A 109 19.46 -0.53 1.92
N GLY A 110 18.99 -0.65 0.68
CA GLY A 110 18.54 -1.94 0.14
C GLY A 110 17.42 -2.54 0.99
N SER A 111 17.60 -3.78 1.43
CA SER A 111 16.66 -4.50 2.30
C SER A 111 16.82 -4.19 3.79
N ASP A 112 17.84 -3.41 4.18
CA ASP A 112 18.16 -3.19 5.59
C ASP A 112 17.19 -2.19 6.23
N ILE A 113 16.63 -2.60 7.37
CA ILE A 113 15.82 -1.71 8.21
C ILE A 113 16.74 -0.96 9.16
N ARG A 114 16.87 0.36 8.96
CA ARG A 114 17.80 1.23 9.70
C ARG A 114 17.07 2.28 10.55
N PRO A 115 17.70 2.79 11.62
CA PRO A 115 17.18 3.92 12.38
C PRO A 115 16.97 5.16 11.51
N VAL A 116 16.01 6.02 11.87
CA VAL A 116 15.73 7.27 11.14
C VAL A 116 16.93 8.21 11.12
N ARG A 117 17.76 8.19 12.17
CA ARG A 117 19.01 8.97 12.22
C ARG A 117 19.92 8.66 11.03
N ASP A 118 20.10 7.40 10.69
CA ASP A 118 20.95 6.95 9.59
C ASP A 118 20.38 7.43 8.25
N LEU A 119 19.04 7.38 8.08
CA LEU A 119 18.35 7.91 6.89
C LEU A 119 18.55 9.42 6.75
N LEU A 120 18.43 10.19 7.83
CA LEU A 120 18.62 11.64 7.80
C LEU A 120 20.07 12.03 7.47
N GLN A 121 21.06 11.32 8.01
CA GLN A 121 22.46 11.54 7.66
C GLN A 121 22.73 11.27 6.18
N TRP A 122 22.15 10.20 5.63
CA TRP A 122 22.26 9.90 4.20
C TRP A 122 21.61 10.99 3.34
N LEU A 123 20.36 11.39 3.64
CA LEU A 123 19.62 12.40 2.87
C LEU A 123 20.27 13.78 2.90
N LEU A 124 20.81 14.21 4.05
CA LEU A 124 21.27 15.58 4.25
C LEU A 124 22.77 15.76 4.03
N ALA A 125 23.58 14.73 4.32
CA ALA A 125 25.04 14.81 4.25
C ALA A 125 25.66 13.87 3.19
N GLY A 126 24.85 13.04 2.51
CA GLY A 126 25.36 12.03 1.59
C GLY A 126 26.19 10.94 2.27
N HIS A 127 26.18 10.87 3.59
CA HIS A 127 26.98 9.90 4.34
C HIS A 127 26.28 8.54 4.31
N HIS A 128 26.91 7.54 3.72
CA HIS A 128 26.46 6.16 3.84
C HIS A 128 26.88 5.62 5.21
N PRO A 129 25.94 5.23 6.09
CA PRO A 129 26.28 4.55 7.33
C PRO A 129 27.09 3.29 7.02
N ALA A 130 28.07 2.98 7.87
CA ALA A 130 28.80 1.72 7.76
C ALA A 130 27.81 0.54 7.74
N ALA A 131 28.09 -0.45 6.90
CA ALA A 131 27.34 -1.72 6.87
C ALA A 131 27.32 -2.33 8.28
N ALA A 132 26.17 -2.85 8.70
CA ALA A 132 26.03 -3.58 9.96
C ALA A 132 26.65 -4.96 9.86
#